data_AF-A0AA87Z241-F1
#
_entry.id   AF-A0AA87Z241-F1
#
_cell.length_a   1.000
_cell.length_b   1.000
_cell.length_c   1.000
_cell.angle_alpha   90.00
_cell.angle_beta   90.00
_cell.angle_gamma   90.00
#
_symmetry.space_group_name_H-M   'P 1'
#
loop_
_entity.id
_entity.type
_entity.pdbx_description
1 polymer ?
#
loop_
_entity_poly.entity_id
_entity_poly.type
_entity_poly.pdbx_seq_one_letter_code
_entity_poly.pdbx_strand_id
1 'polypeptide(L)'
;MPRSPSYLLPCVAGLACLSLAVLLLYKVDDFAAQTKTVVGHNLQPTPWHLFPPKTFSEESRHSRIYKILHCSYLTCSSYAADTKRHRYEPDSTAHKCPEFFRWIHQDLEPWARTGISAAHLKEARKFAAFRAVIVGGRLFVDLYYACVQSRAAFTIWGLLQLLRRYPGMVPDVDMVFDCMDKPSINRTEHGSLPLPLFRYCTTQSHFDIPFPDWSFWGWPETNLNPWDEEFREIKRGSQRTSWTKKHPRAYWKGNPDVDSPVRTQLLKCNHSRLWGAQIWRQNWGEEAKGGYENSKLSNQCNSRYKIYAEGYAWSARAIAKGGQEFMESLSMNRIYDYMFHLINEYSKLQKFKPVRPSSSLEVCAESLLCLADPKQRKLLERSTAHPSPSPPCSLQPADSDLLKNWVQHRRKTIKDIEDMKLIPYKDIKS
;
A
#
# COMPACT_ATOMS: atom_id res chain seq x y z
N MET A 1 15.89 -78.10 -5.95
CA MET A 1 15.40 -76.75 -6.32
C MET A 1 15.82 -75.78 -5.22
N PRO A 2 16.65 -74.76 -5.49
CA PRO A 2 16.97 -73.76 -4.49
C PRO A 2 15.74 -72.85 -4.29
N ARG A 3 15.24 -72.76 -3.07
CA ARG A 3 14.19 -71.80 -2.69
C ARG A 3 14.76 -70.39 -2.86
N SER A 4 14.23 -69.64 -3.83
CA SER A 4 14.54 -68.21 -3.95
C SER A 4 14.18 -67.52 -2.62
N PRO A 5 15.04 -66.64 -2.06
CA PRO A 5 14.73 -65.98 -0.80
C PRO A 5 13.47 -65.13 -0.96
N SER A 6 12.38 -65.51 -0.28
CA SER A 6 11.08 -64.83 -0.31
C SER A 6 11.13 -63.38 0.20
N TYR A 7 12.25 -62.98 0.82
CA TYR A 7 12.47 -61.65 1.39
C TYR A 7 13.10 -60.63 0.41
N LEU A 8 13.65 -61.07 -0.73
CA LEU A 8 14.28 -60.15 -1.68
C LEU A 8 13.29 -59.21 -2.36
N LEU A 9 12.15 -59.73 -2.83
CA LEU A 9 11.11 -58.91 -3.46
C LEU A 9 10.51 -57.85 -2.49
N PRO A 10 10.13 -58.21 -1.25
CA PRO A 10 9.67 -57.25 -0.25
C PRO A 10 10.73 -56.19 0.10
N CYS A 11 12.01 -56.58 0.21
CA CYS A 11 13.10 -55.64 0.48
C CYS A 11 13.34 -54.68 -0.68
N VAL A 12 13.35 -55.16 -1.92
CA VAL A 12 13.47 -54.32 -3.12
C VAL A 12 12.28 -53.37 -3.25
N ALA A 13 11.06 -53.86 -3.01
CA ALA A 13 9.86 -53.02 -2.98
C ALA A 13 9.92 -51.97 -1.87
N GLY A 14 10.36 -52.35 -0.66
CA GLY A 14 10.54 -51.42 0.46
C GLY A 14 11.58 -50.33 0.17
N LEU A 15 12.73 -50.69 -0.38
CA LEU A 15 13.77 -49.74 -0.80
C LEU A 15 13.31 -48.84 -1.95
N ALA A 16 12.54 -49.36 -2.91
CA ALA A 16 11.96 -48.57 -3.99
C ALA A 16 10.94 -47.55 -3.45
N CYS A 17 10.06 -47.97 -2.54
CA CYS A 17 9.09 -47.08 -1.88
C CYS A 17 9.79 -45.99 -1.05
N LEU A 18 10.83 -46.34 -0.29
CA LEU A 18 11.65 -45.37 0.46
C LEU A 18 12.35 -44.39 -0.48
N SER A 19 12.95 -44.87 -1.56
CA SER A 19 13.62 -44.02 -2.56
C SER A 19 12.64 -43.06 -3.24
N LEU A 20 11.45 -43.53 -3.58
CA LEU A 20 10.38 -42.70 -4.13
C LEU A 20 9.92 -41.63 -3.12
N ALA A 21 9.75 -42.01 -1.86
CA ALA A 21 9.36 -41.08 -0.80
C ALA A 21 10.42 -39.99 -0.58
N VAL A 22 11.70 -40.36 -0.57
CA VAL A 22 12.82 -39.40 -0.47
C VAL A 22 12.85 -38.45 -1.67
N LEU A 23 12.66 -38.97 -2.89
CA LEU A 23 12.62 -38.16 -4.10
C LEU A 23 11.42 -37.20 -4.11
N LEU A 24 10.25 -37.66 -3.65
CA LEU A 24 9.06 -36.81 -3.48
C LEU A 24 9.31 -35.71 -2.46
N LEU A 25 9.88 -36.03 -1.29
CA LEU A 25 10.22 -35.03 -0.27
C LEU A 25 11.21 -34.01 -0.81
N TYR A 26 12.26 -34.44 -1.51
CA TYR A 26 13.22 -33.55 -2.14
C TYR A 26 12.56 -32.61 -3.17
N LYS A 27 11.67 -33.14 -4.01
CA LYS A 27 10.93 -32.34 -5.01
C LYS A 27 9.96 -31.35 -4.36
N VAL A 28 9.27 -31.75 -3.30
CA VAL A 28 8.39 -30.88 -2.52
C VAL A 28 9.18 -29.75 -1.87
N ASP A 29 10.33 -30.07 -1.28
CA ASP A 29 11.23 -29.12 -0.67
C ASP A 29 11.79 -28.11 -1.67
N ASP A 30 12.27 -28.57 -2.83
CA ASP A 30 12.78 -27.72 -3.91
C ASP A 30 11.67 -26.79 -4.44
N PHE A 31 10.48 -27.34 -4.68
CA PHE A 31 9.33 -26.55 -5.13
C PHE A 31 8.91 -25.49 -4.10
N ALA A 32 8.87 -25.83 -2.81
CA ALA A 32 8.55 -24.89 -1.75
C ALA A 32 9.63 -23.82 -1.55
N ALA A 33 10.91 -24.15 -1.77
CA ALA A 33 12.02 -23.19 -1.74
C ALA A 33 11.98 -22.20 -2.92
N GLN A 34 11.36 -22.57 -4.04
CA GLN A 34 11.15 -21.70 -5.19
C GLN A 34 9.82 -20.92 -5.12
N THR A 35 8.87 -21.37 -4.30
CA THR A 35 7.56 -20.74 -4.16
C THR A 35 7.67 -19.43 -3.38
N LYS A 36 7.47 -18.31 -4.07
CA LYS A 36 7.49 -16.97 -3.48
C LYS A 36 6.14 -16.67 -2.85
N THR A 37 6.13 -16.03 -1.68
CA THR A 37 4.87 -15.67 -1.02
C THR A 37 4.77 -14.18 -0.73
N VAL A 38 3.53 -13.69 -0.63
CA VAL A 38 3.20 -12.29 -0.35
C VAL A 38 3.79 -11.76 0.96
N VAL A 39 4.05 -12.63 1.93
CA VAL A 39 4.72 -12.27 3.19
C VAL A 39 6.24 -12.22 3.09
N GLY A 40 6.84 -12.63 1.97
CA GLY A 40 8.27 -12.48 1.69
C GLY A 40 9.08 -13.78 1.68
N HIS A 41 8.47 -14.98 1.74
CA HIS A 41 9.24 -16.22 1.65
C HIS A 41 9.92 -16.30 0.28
N ASN A 42 11.19 -16.74 0.27
CA ASN A 42 11.98 -16.98 -0.94
C ASN A 42 12.14 -15.75 -1.86
N LEU A 43 12.09 -14.56 -1.27
CA LEU A 43 12.25 -13.29 -1.96
C LEU A 43 13.45 -12.52 -1.41
N GLN A 44 14.24 -11.97 -2.33
CA GLN A 44 15.33 -11.05 -1.99
C GLN A 44 14.79 -9.62 -1.85
N PRO A 45 15.43 -8.76 -1.03
CA PRO A 45 15.14 -7.33 -1.01
C PRO A 45 15.22 -6.69 -2.40
N THR A 46 14.52 -5.57 -2.60
CA THR A 46 14.64 -4.79 -3.83
C THR A 46 16.07 -4.29 -4.04
N PRO A 47 16.62 -4.32 -5.27
CA PRO A 47 17.98 -3.83 -5.56
C PRO A 47 18.20 -2.34 -5.23
N TRP A 48 17.15 -1.51 -5.35
CA TRP A 48 17.22 -0.06 -5.14
C TRP A 48 17.02 0.38 -3.70
N HIS A 49 16.61 -0.52 -2.80
CA HIS A 49 16.46 -0.22 -1.38
C HIS A 49 16.77 -1.47 -0.56
N LEU A 50 17.94 -1.50 0.06
CA LEU A 50 18.38 -2.63 0.87
C LEU A 50 17.79 -2.56 2.27
N PHE A 51 17.28 -3.70 2.73
CA PHE A 51 16.80 -3.89 4.09
C PHE A 51 17.09 -5.34 4.53
N PRO A 52 17.18 -5.59 5.84
CA PRO A 52 17.41 -6.94 6.35
C PRO A 52 16.36 -7.94 5.83
N PRO A 53 16.75 -9.14 5.38
CA PRO A 53 15.79 -10.17 5.00
C PRO A 53 14.83 -10.49 6.14
N LYS A 54 13.58 -10.81 5.79
CA LYS A 54 12.60 -11.24 6.80
C LYS A 54 13.05 -12.55 7.43
N THR A 55 13.10 -12.55 8.75
CA THR A 55 13.22 -13.76 9.54
C THR A 55 11.83 -14.31 9.77
N PHE A 56 11.63 -15.57 9.43
CA PHE A 56 10.43 -16.32 9.78
C PHE A 56 10.73 -17.07 11.09
N SER A 57 9.71 -17.28 11.93
CA SER A 57 9.86 -17.95 13.23
C SER A 57 10.59 -19.29 13.09
N GLU A 58 11.10 -19.80 14.21
CA GLU A 58 11.73 -21.13 14.35
C GLU A 58 10.69 -22.28 14.18
N GLU A 59 9.87 -22.21 13.14
CA GLU A 59 9.09 -23.35 12.69
C GLU A 59 10.03 -24.40 12.08
N SER A 60 9.71 -25.68 12.28
CA SER A 60 10.43 -26.74 11.58
C SER A 60 10.34 -26.52 10.07
N ARG A 61 11.39 -26.91 9.34
CA ARG A 61 11.44 -26.82 7.86
C ARG A 61 10.16 -27.39 7.22
N HIS A 62 9.67 -28.51 7.73
CA HIS A 62 8.44 -29.16 7.26
C HIS A 62 7.18 -28.32 7.51
N SER A 63 7.03 -27.69 8.69
CA SER A 63 5.90 -26.80 8.98
C SER A 63 5.85 -25.64 8.00
N ARG A 64 6.99 -25.00 7.75
CA ARG A 64 7.09 -23.89 6.81
C ARG A 64 6.72 -24.32 5.39
N ILE A 65 7.23 -25.46 4.94
CA ILE A 65 6.93 -26.00 3.60
C ILE A 65 5.44 -26.29 3.46
N TYR A 66 4.86 -27.01 4.43
CA TYR A 66 3.43 -27.29 4.44
C TYR A 66 2.61 -26.00 4.40
N LYS A 67 2.96 -25.01 5.22
CA LYS A 67 2.30 -23.69 5.26
C LYS A 67 2.38 -22.98 3.90
N ILE A 68 3.56 -22.92 3.28
CA ILE A 68 3.73 -22.29 1.96
C ILE A 68 2.83 -22.98 0.92
N LEU A 69 2.83 -24.30 0.85
CA LEU A 69 2.07 -25.05 -0.16
C LEU A 69 0.57 -24.97 0.08
N HIS A 70 0.15 -25.23 1.32
CA HIS A 70 -1.25 -25.18 1.71
C HIS A 70 -1.82 -23.78 1.49
N CYS A 71 -1.17 -22.75 2.03
CA CYS A 71 -1.67 -21.39 1.91
C CYS A 71 -1.64 -20.88 0.47
N SER A 72 -0.64 -21.21 -0.34
CA SER A 72 -0.49 -20.63 -1.68
C SER A 72 -1.32 -21.35 -2.76
N TYR A 73 -1.59 -22.65 -2.60
CA TYR A 73 -2.22 -23.46 -3.65
C TYR A 73 -3.55 -24.11 -3.25
N LEU A 74 -3.82 -24.27 -1.94
CA LEU A 74 -4.96 -25.07 -1.46
C LEU A 74 -6.03 -24.26 -0.71
N THR A 75 -5.78 -22.98 -0.39
CA THR A 75 -6.73 -22.16 0.39
C THR A 75 -7.72 -21.39 -0.46
N CYS A 76 -7.31 -20.91 -1.65
CA CYS A 76 -8.21 -20.20 -2.53
C CYS A 76 -9.18 -21.20 -3.14
N SER A 77 -10.34 -21.29 -2.49
CA SER A 77 -11.42 -22.12 -2.95
C SER A 77 -11.90 -21.60 -4.30
N SER A 78 -12.21 -22.50 -5.22
CA SER A 78 -12.82 -22.21 -6.51
C SER A 78 -14.28 -21.77 -6.36
N TYR A 79 -14.65 -21.10 -5.26
CA TYR A 79 -15.91 -20.40 -5.13
C TYR A 79 -16.02 -19.48 -6.35
N ALA A 80 -16.81 -19.96 -7.33
CA ALA A 80 -17.47 -19.11 -8.26
C ALA A 80 -18.17 -18.12 -7.35
N ALA A 81 -17.63 -16.90 -7.27
CA ALA A 81 -18.34 -15.81 -6.65
C ALA A 81 -19.75 -15.93 -7.22
N ASP A 82 -20.74 -16.14 -6.33
CA ASP A 82 -22.14 -16.06 -6.69
C ASP A 82 -22.32 -14.61 -7.14
N THR A 83 -21.94 -14.40 -8.40
CA THR A 83 -22.02 -13.17 -9.15
C THR A 83 -23.47 -13.08 -9.56
N LYS A 84 -24.35 -13.07 -8.56
CA LYS A 84 -25.48 -12.18 -8.63
C LYS A 84 -24.85 -10.82 -8.81
N ARG A 85 -24.66 -10.44 -10.08
CA ARG A 85 -24.58 -9.06 -10.49
C ARG A 85 -25.76 -8.44 -9.77
N HIS A 86 -25.50 -7.76 -8.66
CA HIS A 86 -26.42 -6.75 -8.20
C HIS A 86 -26.45 -5.80 -9.38
N ARG A 87 -27.48 -5.98 -10.21
CA ARG A 87 -27.78 -5.10 -11.32
C ARG A 87 -28.18 -3.82 -10.61
N TYR A 88 -27.18 -3.01 -10.28
CA TYR A 88 -27.39 -1.64 -9.90
C TYR A 88 -28.11 -1.05 -11.08
N GLU A 89 -29.42 -0.85 -10.93
CA GLU A 89 -30.11 0.05 -11.84
C GLU A 89 -29.35 1.38 -11.76
N PRO A 90 -29.05 2.02 -12.89
CA PRO A 90 -28.39 3.30 -12.90
C PRO A 90 -29.35 4.31 -12.23
N ASP A 91 -29.25 4.40 -10.91
CA ASP A 91 -29.94 5.42 -10.17
C ASP A 91 -29.29 6.74 -10.59
N SER A 92 -30.10 7.62 -11.17
CA SER A 92 -29.74 8.98 -11.58
C SER A 92 -29.18 9.85 -10.45
N THR A 93 -29.10 9.32 -9.22
CA THR A 93 -28.67 10.02 -8.00
C THR A 93 -27.31 9.56 -7.43
N ALA A 94 -26.49 8.82 -8.19
CA ALA A 94 -25.13 8.49 -7.76
C ALA A 94 -24.37 9.78 -7.36
N HIS A 95 -23.98 9.88 -6.09
CA HIS A 95 -23.38 11.09 -5.56
C HIS A 95 -22.05 11.36 -6.26
N LYS A 96 -21.76 12.63 -6.58
CA LYS A 96 -20.52 13.02 -7.25
C LYS A 96 -19.31 12.69 -6.37
N CYS A 97 -18.25 12.16 -6.99
CA CYS A 97 -17.00 11.92 -6.27
C CYS A 97 -16.41 13.22 -5.71
N PRO A 98 -15.63 13.15 -4.62
CA PRO A 98 -14.92 14.30 -4.08
C PRO A 98 -14.02 14.96 -5.11
N GLU A 99 -13.86 16.28 -5.00
CA GLU A 99 -13.12 17.11 -5.94
C GLU A 99 -11.71 16.56 -6.25
N PHE A 100 -11.01 16.08 -5.23
CA PHE A 100 -9.65 15.57 -5.34
C PHE A 100 -9.53 14.29 -6.19
N PHE A 101 -10.61 13.58 -6.50
CA PHE A 101 -10.53 12.42 -7.39
C PHE A 101 -10.09 12.80 -8.81
N ARG A 102 -10.19 14.09 -9.18
CA ARG A 102 -9.65 14.61 -10.45
C ARG A 102 -8.15 14.33 -10.64
N TRP A 103 -7.40 14.14 -9.55
CA TRP A 103 -5.97 13.82 -9.62
C TRP A 103 -5.68 12.53 -10.38
N ILE A 104 -6.64 11.58 -10.38
CA ILE A 104 -6.57 10.37 -11.20
C ILE A 104 -6.33 10.73 -12.67
N HIS A 105 -7.06 11.72 -13.19
CA HIS A 105 -6.90 12.15 -14.59
C HIS A 105 -5.53 12.75 -14.87
N GLN A 106 -4.96 13.48 -13.90
CA GLN A 106 -3.62 14.05 -14.03
C GLN A 106 -2.53 12.98 -13.97
N ASP A 107 -2.64 12.05 -13.04
CA ASP A 107 -1.63 11.01 -12.84
C ASP A 107 -1.63 10.03 -14.01
N LEU A 108 -2.77 9.84 -14.68
CA LEU A 108 -2.91 8.98 -15.86
C LEU A 108 -2.75 9.70 -17.21
N GLU A 109 -2.70 11.05 -17.22
CA GLU A 109 -2.53 11.88 -18.42
C GLU A 109 -1.37 11.44 -19.33
N PRO A 110 -0.19 11.02 -18.82
CA PRO A 110 0.94 10.62 -19.67
C PRO A 110 0.61 9.50 -20.67
N TRP A 111 -0.39 8.67 -20.38
CA TRP A 111 -0.83 7.58 -21.25
C TRP A 111 -2.16 7.85 -21.96
N ALA A 112 -2.79 9.01 -21.78
CA ALA A 112 -4.11 9.29 -22.33
C ALA A 112 -4.16 9.20 -23.87
N ARG A 113 -3.06 9.59 -24.56
CA ARG A 113 -2.95 9.51 -26.02
C ARG A 113 -2.30 8.22 -26.51
N THR A 114 -1.25 7.78 -25.85
CA THR A 114 -0.39 6.67 -26.30
C THR A 114 -0.88 5.32 -25.81
N GLY A 115 -1.69 5.28 -24.75
CA GLY A 115 -2.10 4.08 -24.03
C GLY A 115 -0.92 3.31 -23.41
N ILE A 116 -1.27 2.23 -22.71
CA ILE A 116 -0.33 1.35 -22.01
C ILE A 116 -0.25 0.04 -22.79
N SER A 117 0.91 -0.25 -23.37
CA SER A 117 1.20 -1.52 -24.04
C SER A 117 1.85 -2.52 -23.09
N ALA A 118 1.86 -3.80 -23.46
CA ALA A 118 2.57 -4.84 -22.70
C ALA A 118 4.09 -4.54 -22.57
N ALA A 119 4.67 -3.81 -23.52
CA ALA A 119 6.07 -3.37 -23.46
C ALA A 119 6.31 -2.36 -22.32
N HIS A 120 5.35 -1.48 -22.04
CA HIS A 120 5.44 -0.57 -20.89
C HIS A 120 5.52 -1.34 -19.58
N LEU A 121 4.66 -2.35 -19.38
CA LEU A 121 4.70 -3.18 -18.18
C LEU A 121 5.97 -4.03 -18.08
N LYS A 122 6.44 -4.56 -19.22
CA LYS A 122 7.70 -5.32 -19.27
C LYS A 122 8.89 -4.44 -18.84
N GLU A 123 8.90 -3.17 -19.24
CA GLU A 123 9.97 -2.24 -18.87
C GLU A 123 9.82 -1.74 -17.44
N ALA A 124 8.59 -1.37 -17.03
CA ALA A 124 8.26 -0.95 -15.66
C ALA A 124 8.59 -2.04 -14.61
N ARG A 125 8.54 -3.33 -14.99
CA ARG A 125 8.96 -4.45 -14.13
C ARG A 125 10.35 -4.28 -13.53
N LYS A 126 11.28 -3.61 -14.23
CA LYS A 126 12.65 -3.36 -13.73
C LYS A 126 12.68 -2.52 -12.45
N PHE A 127 11.59 -1.80 -12.17
CA PHE A 127 11.43 -0.91 -11.03
C PHE A 127 10.36 -1.40 -10.04
N ALA A 128 9.77 -2.58 -10.29
CA ALA A 128 8.64 -3.09 -9.53
C ALA A 128 9.04 -4.21 -8.58
N ALA A 129 8.43 -4.23 -7.39
CA ALA A 129 8.55 -5.33 -6.45
C ALA A 129 7.59 -6.48 -6.76
N PHE A 130 6.42 -6.18 -7.32
CA PHE A 130 5.44 -7.21 -7.71
C PHE A 130 4.50 -6.72 -8.83
N ARG A 131 3.88 -7.67 -9.52
CA ARG A 131 2.82 -7.45 -10.50
C ARG A 131 1.51 -8.02 -9.96
N ALA A 132 0.45 -7.22 -10.04
CA ALA A 132 -0.90 -7.61 -9.64
C ALA A 132 -1.80 -7.58 -10.87
N VAL A 133 -2.45 -8.70 -11.17
CA VAL A 133 -3.36 -8.85 -12.30
C VAL A 133 -4.72 -9.27 -11.77
N ILE A 134 -5.76 -8.51 -12.12
CA ILE A 134 -7.14 -8.86 -11.84
C ILE A 134 -7.74 -9.41 -13.13
N VAL A 135 -8.27 -10.63 -13.09
CA VAL A 135 -8.97 -11.25 -14.22
C VAL A 135 -10.19 -11.98 -13.70
N GLY A 136 -11.38 -11.65 -14.22
CA GLY A 136 -12.63 -12.29 -13.84
C GLY A 136 -12.97 -12.12 -12.35
N GLY A 137 -12.60 -10.97 -11.76
CA GLY A 137 -12.81 -10.68 -10.33
C GLY A 137 -11.87 -11.43 -9.38
N ARG A 138 -10.84 -12.11 -9.90
CA ARG A 138 -9.82 -12.83 -9.11
C ARG A 138 -8.48 -12.11 -9.19
N LEU A 139 -7.73 -12.11 -8.09
CA LEU A 139 -6.43 -11.45 -7.98
C LEU A 139 -5.30 -12.47 -8.14
N PHE A 140 -4.38 -12.18 -9.05
CA PHE A 140 -3.16 -12.94 -9.26
C PHE A 140 -1.95 -12.05 -9.03
N VAL A 141 -0.95 -12.55 -8.29
CA VAL A 141 0.24 -11.78 -7.92
C VAL A 141 1.49 -12.54 -8.35
N ASP A 142 2.36 -11.86 -9.07
CA ASP A 142 3.72 -12.33 -9.41
C ASP A 142 4.73 -11.48 -8.65
N LEU A 143 5.51 -12.13 -7.78
CA LEU A 143 6.42 -11.47 -6.84
C LEU A 143 7.84 -11.46 -7.40
N TYR A 144 8.42 -10.26 -7.53
CA TYR A 144 9.78 -10.07 -8.02
C TYR A 144 10.76 -9.94 -6.86
N TYR A 145 10.43 -9.08 -5.91
CA TYR A 145 11.24 -8.77 -4.74
C TYR A 145 10.40 -8.72 -3.47
N ALA A 146 11.05 -8.89 -2.33
CA ALA A 146 10.46 -8.63 -1.04
C ALA A 146 10.26 -7.13 -0.86
N CYS A 147 9.23 -6.79 -0.10
CA CYS A 147 9.00 -5.42 0.36
C CYS A 147 9.48 -5.26 1.79
N VAL A 148 9.93 -4.04 2.12
CA VAL A 148 10.18 -3.62 3.50
C VAL A 148 8.92 -3.91 4.30
N GLN A 149 9.07 -4.58 5.46
CA GLN A 149 7.96 -4.80 6.39
C GLN A 149 6.74 -5.50 5.73
N SER A 150 5.54 -5.31 6.27
CA SER A 150 4.28 -5.90 5.82
C SER A 150 3.63 -5.19 4.62
N ARG A 151 4.32 -4.23 3.99
CA ARG A 151 3.75 -3.31 2.97
C ARG A 151 3.07 -4.00 1.79
N ALA A 152 3.73 -5.00 1.20
CA ALA A 152 3.15 -5.77 0.08
C ALA A 152 1.86 -6.49 0.49
N ALA A 153 1.90 -7.18 1.64
CA ALA A 153 0.75 -7.93 2.15
C ALA A 153 -0.48 -7.03 2.37
N PHE A 154 -0.30 -5.87 2.97
CA PHE A 154 -1.40 -4.94 3.23
C PHE A 154 -1.88 -4.20 1.98
N THR A 155 -1.00 -3.94 1.01
CA THR A 155 -1.41 -3.39 -0.31
C THR A 155 -2.23 -4.40 -1.10
N ILE A 156 -1.79 -5.67 -1.12
CA ILE A 156 -2.50 -6.78 -1.76
C ILE A 156 -3.82 -7.07 -1.04
N TRP A 157 -3.85 -6.98 0.30
CA TRP A 157 -5.09 -7.02 1.06
C TRP A 157 -6.04 -5.92 0.59
N GLY A 158 -5.58 -4.68 0.44
CA GLY A 158 -6.41 -3.60 -0.08
C GLY A 158 -7.07 -3.91 -1.42
N LEU A 159 -6.35 -4.52 -2.36
CA LEU A 159 -6.91 -4.98 -3.63
C LEU A 159 -7.98 -6.07 -3.44
N LEU A 160 -7.76 -7.04 -2.54
CA LEU A 160 -8.78 -8.02 -2.18
C LEU A 160 -10.03 -7.37 -1.59
N GLN A 161 -9.83 -6.35 -0.75
CA GLN A 161 -10.93 -5.62 -0.12
C GLN A 161 -11.72 -4.81 -1.13
N LEU A 162 -11.05 -4.24 -2.14
CA LEU A 162 -11.70 -3.59 -3.27
C LEU A 162 -12.58 -4.57 -4.05
N LEU A 163 -12.07 -5.77 -4.37
CA LEU A 163 -12.83 -6.82 -5.05
C LEU A 163 -14.04 -7.29 -4.23
N ARG A 164 -13.88 -7.38 -2.91
CA ARG A 164 -14.97 -7.71 -1.96
C ARG A 164 -15.98 -6.57 -1.82
N ARG A 165 -15.53 -5.33 -1.91
CA ARG A 165 -16.34 -4.12 -1.79
C ARG A 165 -17.21 -3.90 -3.03
N TYR A 166 -16.66 -4.13 -4.23
CA TYR A 166 -17.34 -3.99 -5.51
C TYR A 166 -17.29 -5.28 -6.36
N PRO A 167 -17.94 -6.37 -5.92
CA PRO A 167 -17.89 -7.66 -6.62
C PRO A 167 -18.38 -7.56 -8.07
N GLY A 168 -17.55 -8.01 -9.01
CA GLY A 168 -17.86 -8.03 -10.44
C GLY A 168 -17.89 -6.66 -11.13
N MET A 169 -17.53 -5.57 -10.45
CA MET A 169 -17.45 -4.23 -11.03
C MET A 169 -16.01 -3.82 -11.36
N VAL A 170 -15.02 -4.36 -10.64
CA VAL A 170 -13.60 -4.07 -10.90
C VAL A 170 -13.20 -4.72 -12.23
N PRO A 171 -12.67 -3.96 -13.21
CA PRO A 171 -12.34 -4.50 -14.52
C PRO A 171 -11.12 -5.42 -14.47
N ASP A 172 -10.96 -6.22 -15.53
CA ASP A 172 -9.71 -6.90 -15.78
C ASP A 172 -8.60 -5.85 -15.95
N VAL A 173 -7.49 -5.98 -15.21
CA VAL A 173 -6.42 -4.98 -15.20
C VAL A 173 -5.07 -5.61 -14.88
N ASP A 174 -3.99 -5.04 -15.41
CA ASP A 174 -2.62 -5.49 -15.21
C ASP A 174 -1.71 -4.36 -14.69
N MET A 175 -1.23 -4.49 -13.47
CA MET A 175 -0.54 -3.42 -12.73
C MET A 175 0.79 -3.91 -12.19
N VAL A 176 1.77 -3.02 -12.12
CA VAL A 176 3.05 -3.26 -11.45
C VAL A 176 3.23 -2.26 -10.34
N PHE A 177 3.70 -2.74 -9.18
CA PHE A 177 3.82 -1.97 -7.95
C PHE A 177 5.25 -1.96 -7.47
N ASP A 178 5.69 -0.82 -6.94
CA ASP A 178 6.80 -0.79 -6.00
C ASP A 178 6.36 -0.32 -4.63
N CYS A 179 7.02 -0.87 -3.62
CA CYS A 179 6.63 -0.73 -2.23
C CYS A 179 7.60 0.11 -1.39
N MET A 180 8.54 0.79 -2.03
CA MET A 180 9.49 1.69 -1.37
C MET A 180 8.93 3.12 -1.27
N ASP A 181 9.59 3.94 -0.47
CA ASP A 181 9.08 5.27 -0.11
C ASP A 181 9.23 6.32 -1.22
N LYS A 182 10.37 6.37 -1.92
CA LYS A 182 10.68 7.41 -2.92
C LYS A 182 10.15 7.04 -4.31
N PRO A 183 9.63 7.99 -5.11
CA PRO A 183 9.26 7.74 -6.50
C PRO A 183 10.49 7.36 -7.34
N SER A 184 10.28 6.68 -8.48
CA SER A 184 11.38 6.11 -9.27
C SER A 184 11.36 6.49 -10.74
N ILE A 185 10.20 6.73 -11.33
CA ILE A 185 10.11 6.92 -12.78
C ILE A 185 10.29 8.39 -13.12
N ASN A 186 11.53 8.83 -13.32
CA ASN A 186 11.85 10.21 -13.63
C ASN A 186 11.30 10.62 -15.01
N ARG A 187 10.64 11.78 -15.07
CA ARG A 187 10.02 12.30 -16.30
C ARG A 187 11.01 12.64 -17.42
N THR A 188 12.20 13.10 -17.05
CA THR A 188 13.26 13.46 -18.00
C THR A 188 13.86 12.21 -18.64
N GLU A 189 14.09 11.16 -17.85
CA GLU A 189 14.71 9.91 -18.31
C GLU A 189 13.72 9.04 -19.09
N HIS A 190 12.44 9.04 -18.70
CA HIS A 190 11.40 8.22 -19.31
C HIS A 190 10.43 9.01 -20.21
N GLY A 191 10.81 10.21 -20.67
CA GLY A 191 9.91 11.08 -21.44
C GLY A 191 9.40 10.45 -22.75
N SER A 192 10.22 9.64 -23.42
CA SER A 192 9.84 8.93 -24.65
C SER A 192 8.98 7.68 -24.41
N LEU A 193 9.04 7.11 -23.20
CA LEU A 193 8.31 5.91 -22.82
C LEU A 193 7.93 6.00 -21.32
N PRO A 194 6.86 6.73 -20.96
CA PRO A 194 6.43 6.86 -19.58
C PRO A 194 6.07 5.49 -19.00
N LEU A 195 6.67 5.09 -17.89
CA LEU A 195 6.47 3.75 -17.30
C LEU A 195 5.38 3.78 -16.21
N PRO A 196 4.28 3.02 -16.35
CA PRO A 196 3.22 3.02 -15.35
C PRO A 196 3.61 2.15 -14.16
N LEU A 197 4.08 2.79 -13.09
CA LEU A 197 4.47 2.14 -11.83
C LEU A 197 3.59 2.67 -10.69
N PHE A 198 2.81 1.79 -10.06
CA PHE A 198 2.01 2.14 -8.89
C PHE A 198 2.90 2.23 -7.65
N ARG A 199 2.71 3.30 -6.87
CA ARG A 199 3.48 3.59 -5.66
C ARG A 199 2.65 4.35 -4.64
N TYR A 200 3.19 4.54 -3.44
CA TYR A 200 2.51 5.27 -2.37
C TYR A 200 2.68 6.79 -2.45
N CYS A 201 3.60 7.27 -3.28
CA CYS A 201 3.78 8.69 -3.50
C CYS A 201 4.40 9.01 -4.87
N THR A 202 4.29 10.28 -5.27
CA THR A 202 4.86 10.83 -6.50
C THR A 202 5.30 12.28 -6.30
N THR A 203 5.99 12.85 -7.29
CA THR A 203 6.27 14.29 -7.37
C THR A 203 6.04 14.80 -8.79
N GLN A 204 6.11 16.11 -8.99
CA GLN A 204 5.96 16.71 -10.33
C GLN A 204 7.01 16.25 -11.34
N SER A 205 8.15 15.74 -10.87
CA SER A 205 9.25 15.25 -11.71
C SER A 205 9.15 13.76 -12.02
N HIS A 206 8.09 13.08 -11.57
CA HIS A 206 7.95 11.63 -11.70
C HIS A 206 6.64 11.22 -12.39
N PHE A 207 6.64 10.03 -12.98
CA PHE A 207 5.47 9.40 -13.62
C PHE A 207 4.78 8.37 -12.72
N ASP A 208 5.35 8.05 -11.56
CA ASP A 208 4.78 7.08 -10.62
C ASP A 208 3.32 7.43 -10.27
N ILE A 209 2.45 6.42 -10.29
CA ILE A 209 1.00 6.54 -10.09
C ILE A 209 0.69 6.36 -8.60
N PRO A 210 0.22 7.41 -7.88
CA PRO A 210 -0.10 7.32 -6.47
C PRO A 210 -1.28 6.36 -6.21
N PHE A 211 -1.06 5.43 -5.30
CA PHE A 211 -2.02 4.47 -4.80
C PHE A 211 -2.14 4.63 -3.27
N PRO A 212 -3.35 4.45 -2.68
CA PRO A 212 -3.51 4.47 -1.23
C PRO A 212 -2.53 3.52 -0.55
N ASP A 213 -1.77 4.02 0.41
CA ASP A 213 -0.72 3.23 1.05
C ASP A 213 -1.27 2.10 1.92
N TRP A 214 -0.40 1.15 2.23
CA TRP A 214 -0.73 -0.02 3.02
C TRP A 214 -1.31 0.31 4.41
N SER A 215 -0.99 1.50 4.94
CA SER A 215 -1.33 1.91 6.30
C SER A 215 -2.83 2.14 6.49
N PHE A 216 -3.61 2.32 5.41
CA PHE A 216 -5.07 2.36 5.48
C PHE A 216 -5.68 1.08 6.07
N TRP A 217 -5.06 -0.08 5.82
CA TRP A 217 -5.49 -1.37 6.37
C TRP A 217 -4.76 -1.75 7.66
N GLY A 218 -3.75 -0.97 8.05
CA GLY A 218 -2.98 -1.14 9.27
C GLY A 218 -1.47 -1.24 9.03
N TRP A 219 -0.70 -1.10 10.12
CA TRP A 219 0.76 -1.22 10.08
C TRP A 219 1.25 -1.95 11.33
N PRO A 220 1.45 -3.29 11.25
CA PRO A 220 1.80 -4.10 12.40
C PRO A 220 3.14 -3.68 13.02
N GLU A 221 4.11 -3.26 12.22
CA GLU A 221 5.43 -2.90 12.73
C GLU A 221 5.39 -1.70 13.69
N THR A 222 4.41 -0.80 13.56
CA THR A 222 4.27 0.41 14.40
C THR A 222 3.00 0.42 15.27
N ASN A 223 2.30 -0.71 15.38
CA ASN A 223 0.99 -0.82 16.06
C ASN A 223 -0.07 0.16 15.51
N LEU A 224 -0.01 0.53 14.23
CA LEU A 224 -1.02 1.38 13.62
C LEU A 224 -2.27 0.56 13.30
N ASN A 225 -3.42 1.01 13.78
CA ASN A 225 -4.70 0.34 13.52
C ASN A 225 -5.19 0.63 12.08
N PRO A 226 -6.14 -0.16 11.57
CA PRO A 226 -6.85 0.19 10.34
C PRO A 226 -7.44 1.59 10.44
N TRP A 227 -7.52 2.30 9.31
CA TRP A 227 -7.82 3.72 9.28
C TRP A 227 -9.16 4.09 9.92
N ASP A 228 -10.22 3.30 9.71
CA ASP A 228 -11.53 3.55 10.34
C ASP A 228 -11.47 3.50 11.88
N GLU A 229 -10.58 2.69 12.44
CA GLU A 229 -10.35 2.63 13.89
C GLU A 229 -9.44 3.76 14.36
N GLU A 230 -8.30 3.94 13.68
CA GLU A 230 -7.31 4.95 14.02
C GLU A 230 -7.90 6.37 13.95
N PHE A 231 -8.68 6.66 12.91
CA PHE A 231 -9.34 7.95 12.76
C PHE A 231 -10.35 8.22 13.88
N ARG A 232 -11.14 7.22 14.31
CA ARG A 232 -12.06 7.36 15.45
C ARG A 232 -11.31 7.66 16.74
N GLU A 233 -10.17 7.01 16.97
CA GLU A 233 -9.32 7.28 18.12
C GLU A 233 -8.71 8.69 18.07
N ILE A 234 -8.23 9.14 16.91
CA ILE A 234 -7.75 10.50 16.70
C ILE A 234 -8.86 11.52 16.99
N LYS A 235 -10.07 11.28 16.47
CA LYS A 235 -11.24 12.15 16.69
C LYS A 235 -11.58 12.25 18.17
N ARG A 236 -11.70 11.12 18.88
CA ARG A 236 -11.90 11.09 20.34
C ARG A 236 -10.79 11.84 21.08
N GLY A 237 -9.53 11.57 20.74
CA GLY A 237 -8.37 12.25 21.29
C GLY A 237 -8.40 13.76 21.09
N SER A 238 -8.86 14.21 19.92
CA SER A 238 -9.00 15.64 19.60
C SER A 238 -10.05 16.35 20.45
N GLN A 239 -11.12 15.64 20.82
CA GLN A 239 -12.26 16.15 21.58
C GLN A 239 -12.02 16.15 23.10
N ARG A 240 -11.00 15.45 23.61
CA ARG A 240 -10.63 15.43 25.06
C ARG A 240 -10.34 16.82 25.63
N THR A 241 -9.91 17.76 24.80
CA THR A 241 -9.57 19.13 25.22
C THR A 241 -10.11 20.12 24.22
N SER A 242 -10.97 21.04 24.67
CA SER A 242 -11.52 22.11 23.84
C SER A 242 -10.43 22.98 23.25
N TRP A 243 -10.68 23.56 22.07
CA TRP A 243 -9.70 24.38 21.35
C TRP A 243 -9.07 25.48 22.21
N THR A 244 -9.87 26.19 23.01
CA THR A 244 -9.41 27.26 23.91
C THR A 244 -8.45 26.76 24.98
N LYS A 245 -8.60 25.52 25.44
CA LYS A 245 -7.75 24.88 26.46
C LYS A 245 -6.49 24.21 25.88
N LYS A 246 -6.40 24.00 24.56
CA LYS A 246 -5.20 23.44 23.92
C LYS A 246 -4.02 24.43 24.05
N HIS A 247 -2.81 23.89 24.21
CA HIS A 247 -1.59 24.69 24.31
C HIS A 247 -1.40 25.53 23.02
N PRO A 248 -1.20 26.85 23.11
CA PRO A 248 -1.00 27.73 21.96
C PRO A 248 0.44 27.63 21.43
N ARG A 249 0.91 26.41 21.20
CA ARG A 249 2.27 26.12 20.74
C ARG A 249 2.24 25.28 19.48
N ALA A 250 3.23 25.51 18.61
CA ALA A 250 3.49 24.65 17.47
C ALA A 250 4.13 23.35 17.96
N TYR A 251 3.62 22.21 17.52
CA TYR A 251 4.05 20.91 17.99
C TYR A 251 4.44 20.00 16.83
N TRP A 252 5.58 19.36 17.00
CA TRP A 252 6.04 18.26 16.15
C TRP A 252 6.62 17.15 17.01
N LYS A 253 6.31 15.90 16.66
CA LYS A 253 7.02 14.70 17.14
C LYS A 253 7.24 13.79 15.94
N GLY A 254 8.49 13.45 15.66
CA GLY A 254 8.82 12.62 14.50
C GLY A 254 10.28 12.18 14.49
N ASN A 255 10.59 11.19 13.66
CA ASN A 255 11.96 10.70 13.52
C ASN A 255 12.73 11.63 12.56
N PRO A 256 13.79 12.32 13.01
CA PRO A 256 14.65 13.12 12.14
C PRO A 256 15.63 12.28 11.32
N ASP A 257 15.92 11.04 11.75
CA ASP A 257 16.94 10.16 11.15
C ASP A 257 16.34 9.39 9.95
N VAL A 258 15.80 10.14 8.99
CA VAL A 258 15.10 9.62 7.80
C VAL A 258 15.56 10.32 6.52
N ASP A 259 16.80 10.79 6.48
CA ASP A 259 17.38 11.53 5.34
C ASP A 259 16.51 12.72 4.90
N SER A 260 16.03 13.50 5.87
CA SER A 260 15.16 14.65 5.65
C SER A 260 15.81 15.91 6.23
N PRO A 261 16.41 16.77 5.38
CA PRO A 261 17.02 18.02 5.83
C PRO A 261 16.05 18.91 6.61
N VAL A 262 14.77 18.94 6.20
CA VAL A 262 13.74 19.74 6.87
C VAL A 262 13.50 19.27 8.31
N ARG A 263 13.50 17.97 8.59
CA ARG A 263 13.34 17.45 9.96
C ARG A 263 14.55 17.73 10.83
N THR A 264 15.75 17.61 10.28
CA THR A 264 16.99 17.92 11.01
C THR A 264 17.09 19.40 11.34
N GLN A 265 16.69 20.28 10.41
CA GLN A 265 16.62 21.72 10.65
C GLN A 265 15.53 22.08 11.67
N LEU A 266 14.37 21.41 11.62
CA LEU A 266 13.26 21.65 12.55
C LEU A 266 13.65 21.42 14.01
N LEU A 267 14.58 20.51 14.30
CA LEU A 267 15.11 20.31 15.66
C LEU A 267 15.75 21.57 16.25
N LYS A 268 16.33 22.44 15.41
CA LYS A 268 16.93 23.72 15.84
C LYS A 268 15.88 24.76 16.25
N CYS A 269 14.61 24.53 15.90
CA CYS A 269 13.50 25.42 16.20
C CYS A 269 12.83 25.13 17.56
N ASN A 270 13.37 24.21 18.38
CA ASN A 270 12.77 23.84 19.67
C ASN A 270 12.94 24.91 20.76
N HIS A 271 12.27 26.05 20.59
CA HIS A 271 12.35 27.18 21.51
C HIS A 271 10.96 27.69 21.89
N SER A 272 10.52 27.39 23.11
CA SER A 272 9.18 27.70 23.59
C SER A 272 8.90 29.19 23.77
N ARG A 273 9.91 30.00 24.11
CA ARG A 273 9.79 31.47 24.28
C ARG A 273 9.91 32.28 22.98
N LEU A 274 10.83 31.91 22.09
CA LEU A 274 11.11 32.64 20.84
C LEU A 274 10.13 32.24 19.72
N TRP A 275 9.93 30.94 19.51
CA TRP A 275 9.15 30.41 18.38
C TRP A 275 7.80 29.85 18.80
N GLY A 276 7.51 29.75 20.10
CA GLY A 276 6.31 29.08 20.59
C GLY A 276 6.26 27.60 20.17
N ALA A 277 7.40 26.98 19.87
CA ALA A 277 7.48 25.65 19.29
C ALA A 277 7.92 24.60 20.32
N GLN A 278 7.41 23.39 20.14
CA GLN A 278 7.70 22.21 20.93
C GLN A 278 7.99 21.05 19.97
N ILE A 279 9.28 20.75 19.80
CA ILE A 279 9.77 19.79 18.81
C ILE A 279 10.38 18.60 19.54
N TRP A 280 9.86 17.41 19.27
CA TRP A 280 10.28 16.17 19.93
C TRP A 280 10.87 15.18 18.91
N ARG A 281 12.03 14.63 19.24
CA ARG A 281 12.64 13.52 18.49
C ARG A 281 11.89 12.23 18.82
N GLN A 282 11.48 11.50 17.79
CA GLN A 282 10.91 10.17 17.90
C GLN A 282 12.00 9.11 17.76
N ASN A 283 12.27 8.34 18.82
CA ASN A 283 13.16 7.18 18.77
C ASN A 283 12.33 5.91 18.54
N TRP A 284 12.38 5.33 17.34
CA TRP A 284 11.60 4.14 17.02
C TRP A 284 12.03 2.90 17.82
N GLY A 285 13.31 2.77 18.16
CA GLY A 285 13.80 1.65 18.97
C GLY A 285 13.27 1.68 20.40
N GLU A 286 13.14 2.87 20.99
CA GLU A 286 12.53 3.04 22.31
C GLU A 286 11.01 2.86 22.27
N GLU A 287 10.34 3.40 21.26
CA GLU A 287 8.89 3.24 21.13
C GLU A 287 8.50 1.79 20.89
N ALA A 288 9.30 1.02 20.13
CA ALA A 288 9.07 -0.40 19.94
C ALA A 288 9.07 -1.15 21.29
N LYS A 289 9.97 -0.82 22.22
CA LYS A 289 10.00 -1.38 23.58
C LYS A 289 8.77 -0.98 24.40
N GLY A 290 8.27 0.23 24.19
CA GLY A 290 7.08 0.77 24.86
C GLY A 290 5.75 0.51 24.15
N GLY A 291 5.71 -0.36 23.12
CA GLY A 291 4.50 -0.66 22.37
C GLY A 291 3.91 0.53 21.59
N TYR A 292 4.70 1.55 21.31
CA TYR A 292 4.34 2.79 20.60
C TYR A 292 3.28 3.65 21.31
N GLU A 293 3.05 3.46 22.61
CA GLU A 293 2.05 4.21 23.39
C GLU A 293 2.28 5.74 23.34
N ASN A 294 3.54 6.16 23.35
CA ASN A 294 3.93 7.56 23.27
C ASN A 294 3.89 8.12 21.83
N SER A 295 3.76 7.25 20.82
CA SER A 295 3.65 7.62 19.41
C SER A 295 2.20 7.68 18.92
N LYS A 296 1.23 7.24 19.72
CA LYS A 296 -0.21 7.27 19.36
C LYS A 296 -0.63 8.67 18.91
N LEU A 297 -1.27 8.75 17.75
CA LEU A 297 -1.70 10.03 17.17
C LEU A 297 -2.78 10.69 18.02
N SER A 298 -3.68 9.90 18.60
CA SER A 298 -4.76 10.35 19.49
C SER A 298 -4.28 11.06 20.76
N ASN A 299 -3.07 10.74 21.23
CA ASN A 299 -2.45 11.39 22.40
C ASN A 299 -1.74 12.70 22.05
N GLN A 300 -1.61 13.01 20.76
CA GLN A 300 -0.89 14.17 20.28
C GLN A 300 -1.84 15.32 19.91
N CYS A 301 -3.05 15.42 20.47
CA CYS A 301 -4.05 16.42 20.07
C CYS A 301 -4.10 17.69 20.96
N ASN A 302 -3.18 17.85 21.92
CA ASN A 302 -3.24 18.91 22.95
C ASN A 302 -2.61 20.25 22.54
N SER A 303 -2.09 20.38 21.32
CA SER A 303 -1.48 21.62 20.82
C SER A 303 -2.35 22.21 19.70
N ARG A 304 -2.50 23.54 19.68
CA ARG A 304 -3.31 24.24 18.65
C ARG A 304 -2.70 24.14 17.26
N TYR A 305 -1.38 24.17 17.15
CA TYR A 305 -0.69 24.16 15.86
C TYR A 305 0.13 22.89 15.71
N LYS A 306 -0.11 22.16 14.61
CA LYS A 306 0.62 20.94 14.27
C LYS A 306 1.51 21.19 13.08
N ILE A 307 2.79 20.88 13.25
CA ILE A 307 3.78 21.02 12.19
C ILE A 307 3.77 19.73 11.38
N TYR A 308 3.70 19.87 10.08
CA TYR A 308 4.02 18.82 9.13
C TYR A 308 5.48 18.97 8.69
N ALA A 309 6.20 17.85 8.60
CA ALA A 309 7.52 17.82 7.99
C ALA A 309 7.70 16.49 7.26
N GLU A 310 8.01 16.57 5.97
CA GLU A 310 8.28 15.42 5.11
C GLU A 310 9.42 14.57 5.67
N GLY A 311 9.32 13.25 5.50
CA GLY A 311 10.32 12.28 5.95
C GLY A 311 11.22 11.88 4.80
N TYR A 312 11.57 10.59 4.76
CA TYR A 312 12.31 10.00 3.63
C TYR A 312 11.55 10.15 2.29
N ALA A 313 10.22 10.19 2.37
CA ALA A 313 9.31 10.67 1.34
C ALA A 313 8.12 11.38 2.01
N TRP A 314 6.92 11.33 1.42
CA TRP A 314 5.69 11.84 2.03
C TRP A 314 5.45 11.22 3.42
N SER A 315 4.99 12.05 4.34
CA SER A 315 4.55 11.62 5.68
C SER A 315 3.04 11.82 5.81
N ALA A 316 2.33 10.87 6.42
CA ALA A 316 0.86 10.88 6.55
C ALA A 316 0.31 11.86 7.61
N ARG A 317 1.01 12.96 7.92
CA ARG A 317 0.64 13.86 9.02
C ARG A 317 0.11 15.21 8.50
N ALA A 318 -0.91 15.71 9.19
CA ALA A 318 -1.50 17.06 9.13
C ALA A 318 -2.72 17.24 8.22
N ILE A 319 -3.69 18.05 8.68
CA ILE A 319 -3.96 19.47 8.32
C ILE A 319 -4.78 20.09 9.51
N ALA A 320 -4.84 21.42 9.66
CA ALA A 320 -5.61 22.18 10.68
C ALA A 320 -7.15 22.11 10.45
N LYS A 321 -8.00 23.04 10.92
CA LYS A 321 -9.48 22.90 10.87
C LYS A 321 -10.07 22.47 9.51
N GLY A 322 -9.72 23.13 8.40
CA GLY A 322 -10.14 22.69 7.05
C GLY A 322 -9.57 21.32 6.65
N GLY A 323 -8.45 20.96 7.26
CA GLY A 323 -7.90 19.61 7.24
C GLY A 323 -8.68 18.60 8.04
N GLN A 324 -9.17 18.97 9.21
CA GLN A 324 -10.01 18.08 10.02
C GLN A 324 -11.28 17.73 9.25
N GLU A 325 -11.91 18.70 8.61
CA GLU A 325 -13.07 18.48 7.72
C GLU A 325 -12.70 17.57 6.54
N PHE A 326 -11.56 17.81 5.88
CA PHE A 326 -11.07 16.93 4.81
C PHE A 326 -10.77 15.51 5.30
N MET A 327 -10.10 15.37 6.45
CA MET A 327 -9.77 14.08 7.07
C MET A 327 -11.02 13.33 7.55
N GLU A 328 -12.05 14.04 8.04
CA GLU A 328 -13.37 13.48 8.30
C GLU A 328 -14.04 12.95 7.03
N SER A 329 -13.73 13.58 5.91
CA SER A 329 -14.18 13.14 4.59
C SER A 329 -13.33 12.00 4.00
N LEU A 330 -12.21 11.60 4.59
CA LEU A 330 -11.37 10.49 4.10
C LEU A 330 -11.78 9.16 4.75
N SER A 331 -13.02 8.69 4.53
CA SER A 331 -13.45 7.37 5.05
C SER A 331 -12.92 6.21 4.20
N MET A 332 -12.89 4.98 4.75
CA MET A 332 -12.53 3.81 3.94
C MET A 332 -13.43 3.61 2.71
N ASN A 333 -14.71 4.01 2.78
CA ASN A 333 -15.59 4.01 1.60
C ASN A 333 -15.03 4.87 0.46
N ARG A 334 -14.51 6.06 0.78
CA ARG A 334 -13.89 6.94 -0.22
C ARG A 334 -12.53 6.46 -0.67
N ILE A 335 -11.76 5.78 0.19
CA ILE A 335 -10.54 5.10 -0.23
C ILE A 335 -10.85 4.03 -1.27
N TYR A 336 -11.87 3.20 -1.04
CA TYR A 336 -12.29 2.20 -2.02
C TYR A 336 -12.87 2.81 -3.30
N ASP A 337 -13.64 3.89 -3.22
CA ASP A 337 -14.11 4.62 -4.41
C ASP A 337 -12.92 5.17 -5.22
N TYR A 338 -11.91 5.74 -4.55
CA TYR A 338 -10.72 6.26 -5.22
C TYR A 338 -9.94 5.14 -5.92
N MET A 339 -9.72 4.03 -5.22
CA MET A 339 -9.06 2.85 -5.80
C MET A 339 -9.84 2.29 -7.00
N PHE A 340 -11.17 2.20 -6.88
CA PHE A 340 -12.05 1.74 -7.95
C PHE A 340 -11.86 2.60 -9.20
N HIS A 341 -11.98 3.93 -9.05
CA HIS A 341 -11.86 4.85 -10.18
C HIS A 341 -10.46 4.89 -10.77
N LEU A 342 -9.42 4.88 -9.93
CA LEU A 342 -8.03 4.82 -10.40
C LEU A 342 -7.78 3.58 -11.25
N ILE A 343 -8.19 2.41 -10.77
CA ILE A 343 -8.02 1.15 -11.48
C ILE A 343 -8.88 1.11 -12.75
N ASN A 344 -10.11 1.62 -12.69
CA ASN A 344 -11.03 1.66 -13.83
C ASN A 344 -10.57 2.61 -14.94
N GLU A 345 -10.07 3.80 -14.61
CA GLU A 345 -9.51 4.70 -15.62
C GLU A 345 -8.18 4.16 -16.17
N TYR A 346 -7.35 3.58 -15.31
CA TYR A 346 -6.10 2.94 -15.74
C TYR A 346 -6.34 1.75 -16.69
N SER A 347 -7.33 0.90 -16.40
CA SER A 347 -7.61 -0.28 -17.23
C SER A 347 -8.03 0.10 -18.66
N LYS A 348 -8.74 1.22 -18.84
CA LYS A 348 -9.13 1.75 -20.16
C LYS A 348 -7.94 2.15 -21.03
N LEU A 349 -6.80 2.46 -20.40
CA LEU A 349 -5.58 2.83 -21.10
C LEU A 349 -4.81 1.61 -21.62
N GLN A 350 -5.12 0.40 -21.14
CA GLN A 350 -4.40 -0.81 -21.56
C GLN A 350 -4.80 -1.24 -22.98
N LYS A 351 -3.81 -1.24 -23.89
CA LYS A 351 -3.95 -1.62 -25.30
C LYS A 351 -3.84 -3.14 -25.53
N PHE A 352 -4.01 -3.92 -24.48
CA PHE A 352 -3.93 -5.37 -24.49
C PHE A 352 -4.90 -5.92 -23.46
N LYS A 353 -5.34 -7.17 -23.65
CA LYS A 353 -6.16 -7.86 -22.67
C LYS A 353 -5.29 -8.38 -21.53
N PRO A 354 -5.55 -8.04 -20.26
CA PRO A 354 -4.86 -8.64 -19.12
C PRO A 354 -5.00 -10.16 -19.13
N VAL A 355 -3.90 -10.86 -18.88
CA VAL A 355 -3.86 -12.32 -18.78
C VAL A 355 -3.02 -12.70 -17.57
N ARG A 356 -3.46 -13.73 -16.85
CA ARG A 356 -2.71 -14.31 -15.74
C ARG A 356 -1.29 -14.71 -16.17
N PRO A 357 -0.22 -14.19 -15.55
CA PRO A 357 1.14 -14.66 -15.78
C PRO A 357 1.32 -16.11 -15.28
N SER A 358 2.08 -16.93 -16.01
CA SER A 358 2.34 -18.32 -15.60
C SER A 358 3.09 -18.45 -14.26
N SER A 359 3.91 -17.45 -13.93
CA SER A 359 4.64 -17.32 -12.66
C SER A 359 3.78 -16.82 -11.49
N SER A 360 2.56 -16.33 -11.76
CA SER A 360 1.71 -15.73 -10.74
C SER A 360 0.94 -16.76 -9.92
N LEU A 361 0.78 -16.46 -8.64
CA LEU A 361 -0.08 -17.18 -7.72
C LEU A 361 -1.41 -16.45 -7.59
N GLU A 362 -2.49 -17.22 -7.47
CA GLU A 362 -3.75 -16.64 -7.06
C GLU A 362 -3.65 -16.24 -5.59
N VAL A 363 -4.17 -15.06 -5.26
CA VAL A 363 -4.24 -14.56 -3.89
C VAL A 363 -5.71 -14.30 -3.56
N CYS A 364 -6.15 -14.87 -2.45
CA CYS A 364 -7.45 -14.66 -1.82
C CYS A 364 -7.25 -14.28 -0.35
N ALA A 365 -8.32 -13.85 0.33
CA ALA A 365 -8.26 -13.44 1.73
C ALA A 365 -7.73 -14.57 2.63
N GLU A 366 -8.20 -15.79 2.39
CA GLU A 366 -7.83 -17.01 3.11
C GLU A 366 -6.34 -17.33 2.95
N SER A 367 -5.81 -17.22 1.73
CA SER A 367 -4.38 -17.45 1.45
C SER A 367 -3.49 -16.46 2.19
N LEU A 368 -3.87 -15.18 2.22
CA LEU A 368 -3.09 -14.14 2.88
C LEU A 368 -3.13 -14.31 4.40
N LEU A 369 -4.32 -14.54 4.97
CA LEU A 369 -4.51 -14.77 6.41
C LEU A 369 -3.82 -16.04 6.91
N CYS A 370 -3.69 -17.06 6.04
CA CYS A 370 -2.97 -18.30 6.31
C CYS A 370 -1.45 -18.06 6.41
N LEU A 371 -0.90 -17.15 5.59
CA LEU A 371 0.52 -16.80 5.60
C LEU A 371 0.89 -15.76 6.66
N ALA A 372 -0.04 -14.89 7.03
CA ALA A 372 0.17 -13.79 7.96
C ALA A 372 0.59 -14.27 9.36
N ASP A 373 1.50 -13.55 10.00
CA ASP A 373 1.77 -13.73 11.42
C ASP A 373 0.56 -13.30 12.28
N PRO A 374 0.48 -13.69 13.57
CA PRO A 374 -0.69 -13.38 14.41
C PRO A 374 -1.04 -11.89 14.50
N LYS A 375 -0.02 -11.00 14.46
CA LYS A 375 -0.21 -9.55 14.57
C LYS A 375 -0.72 -8.97 13.26
N GLN A 376 -0.13 -9.38 12.14
CA GLN A 376 -0.61 -9.06 10.79
C GLN A 376 -2.05 -9.54 10.61
N ARG A 377 -2.32 -10.82 10.93
CA ARG A 377 -3.63 -11.45 10.78
C ARG A 377 -4.73 -10.68 11.48
N LYS A 378 -4.51 -10.29 12.74
CA LYS A 378 -5.48 -9.50 13.52
C LYS A 378 -5.82 -8.16 12.85
N LEU A 379 -4.83 -7.46 12.29
CA LEU A 379 -5.07 -6.18 11.60
C LEU A 379 -5.77 -6.37 10.25
N LEU A 380 -5.40 -7.41 9.50
CA LEU A 380 -6.06 -7.77 8.25
C LEU A 380 -7.55 -8.08 8.49
N GLU A 381 -7.85 -8.97 9.45
CA GLU A 381 -9.24 -9.32 9.81
C GLU A 381 -10.07 -8.11 10.24
N ARG A 382 -9.50 -7.21 11.05
CA ARG A 382 -10.14 -5.96 11.50
C ARG A 382 -10.39 -4.95 10.38
N SER A 383 -9.63 -5.02 9.29
CA SER A 383 -9.80 -4.18 8.10
C SER A 383 -10.62 -4.89 7.00
N THR A 384 -11.43 -5.88 7.38
CA THR A 384 -12.25 -6.62 6.43
C THR A 384 -13.36 -5.74 5.84
N ALA A 385 -13.38 -5.57 4.51
CA ALA A 385 -14.43 -4.84 3.83
C ALA A 385 -15.70 -5.70 3.67
N HIS A 386 -16.83 -5.03 3.50
CA HIS A 386 -18.11 -5.64 3.17
C HIS A 386 -18.60 -5.10 1.81
N PRO A 387 -19.38 -5.89 1.06
CA PRO A 387 -20.01 -5.44 -0.18
C PRO A 387 -20.70 -4.08 0.01
N SER A 388 -20.52 -3.19 -0.96
CA SER A 388 -21.19 -1.89 -0.94
C SER A 388 -22.69 -2.03 -1.07
N PRO A 389 -23.49 -1.26 -0.29
CA PRO A 389 -24.92 -1.15 -0.52
C PRO A 389 -25.26 -0.22 -1.69
N SER A 390 -24.30 0.58 -2.16
CA SER A 390 -24.45 1.55 -3.24
C SER A 390 -23.33 1.39 -4.27
N PRO A 391 -23.54 1.80 -5.53
CA PRO A 391 -22.43 1.84 -6.49
C PRO A 391 -21.36 2.86 -6.04
N PRO A 392 -20.14 2.79 -6.57
CA PRO A 392 -19.13 3.82 -6.39
C PRO A 392 -19.67 5.21 -6.78
N CYS A 393 -19.13 6.27 -6.17
CA CYS A 393 -19.46 7.64 -6.55
C CYS A 393 -19.25 7.90 -8.05
N SER A 394 -19.89 8.94 -8.60
CA SER A 394 -19.72 9.30 -10.01
C SER A 394 -18.47 10.17 -10.23
N LEU A 395 -17.43 9.59 -10.84
CA LEU A 395 -16.22 10.31 -11.24
C LEU A 395 -16.55 11.22 -12.43
N GLN A 396 -16.27 12.51 -12.28
CA GLN A 396 -16.49 13.46 -13.35
C GLN A 396 -15.49 13.24 -14.50
N PRO A 397 -15.88 13.47 -15.77
CA PRO A 397 -14.97 13.37 -16.90
C PRO A 397 -13.73 14.25 -16.74
N ALA A 398 -12.65 13.88 -17.42
CA ALA A 398 -11.46 14.71 -17.49
C ALA A 398 -11.78 16.02 -18.25
N ASP A 399 -11.93 17.12 -17.52
CA ASP A 399 -11.95 18.46 -18.10
C ASP A 399 -10.51 18.98 -18.17
N SER A 400 -9.91 18.90 -19.36
CA SER A 400 -8.51 19.27 -19.58
C SER A 400 -8.21 20.72 -19.26
N ASP A 401 -9.18 21.62 -19.48
CA ASP A 401 -8.98 23.06 -19.28
C ASP A 401 -9.09 23.40 -17.80
N LEU A 402 -10.06 22.80 -17.08
CA LEU A 402 -10.16 22.91 -15.64
C LEU A 402 -8.94 22.32 -14.93
N LEU A 403 -8.43 21.18 -15.40
CA LEU A 403 -7.22 20.55 -14.87
C LEU A 403 -5.98 21.45 -15.07
N LYS A 404 -5.78 21.99 -16.28
CA LYS A 404 -4.67 22.91 -16.59
C LYS A 404 -4.73 24.17 -15.74
N ASN A 405 -5.89 24.82 -15.68
CA ASN A 405 -6.09 26.03 -14.89
C ASN A 405 -5.78 25.79 -13.42
N TRP A 406 -6.23 24.66 -12.88
CA TRP A 406 -6.01 24.31 -11.48
C TRP A 406 -4.54 23.95 -11.20
N VAL A 407 -3.86 23.21 -12.09
CA VAL A 407 -2.42 22.93 -11.98
C VAL A 407 -1.61 24.23 -12.02
N GLN A 408 -1.98 25.15 -12.91
CA GLN A 408 -1.35 26.47 -12.99
C GLN A 408 -1.59 27.29 -11.71
N HIS A 409 -2.82 27.26 -11.19
CA HIS A 409 -3.15 27.89 -9.91
C HIS A 409 -2.31 27.29 -8.76
N ARG A 410 -2.21 25.96 -8.66
CA ARG A 410 -1.37 25.28 -7.68
C ARG A 410 0.10 25.68 -7.80
N ARG A 411 0.66 25.69 -9.02
CA ARG A 411 2.05 26.13 -9.25
C ARG A 411 2.26 27.56 -8.79
N LYS A 412 1.30 28.45 -9.09
CA LYS A 412 1.31 29.83 -8.60
C LYS A 412 1.28 29.88 -7.08
N THR A 413 0.36 29.18 -6.42
CA THR A 413 0.26 29.14 -4.95
C THR A 413 1.54 28.59 -4.31
N ILE A 414 2.15 27.53 -4.87
CA ILE A 414 3.42 26.99 -4.38
C ILE A 414 4.52 28.03 -4.51
N LYS A 415 4.63 28.68 -5.67
CA LYS A 415 5.61 29.74 -5.91
C LYS A 415 5.39 30.92 -4.94
N ASP A 416 4.15 31.36 -4.76
CA ASP A 416 3.81 32.44 -3.82
C ASP A 416 4.22 32.07 -2.38
N ILE A 417 4.05 30.80 -1.96
CA ILE A 417 4.51 30.31 -0.65
C ILE A 417 6.04 30.26 -0.55
N GLU A 418 6.74 29.86 -1.63
CA GLU A 418 8.20 29.87 -1.69
C GLU A 418 8.76 31.30 -1.60
N ASP A 419 8.12 32.24 -2.30
CA ASP A 419 8.47 33.65 -2.28
C ASP A 419 8.20 34.29 -0.90
N MET A 420 7.14 33.84 -0.18
CA MET A 420 6.91 34.24 1.22
C MET A 420 8.04 33.80 2.18
N LYS A 421 8.76 32.70 1.89
CA LYS A 421 9.90 32.25 2.71
C LYS A 421 11.14 33.14 2.55
N LEU A 422 11.16 34.02 1.54
CA LEU A 422 12.27 34.91 1.26
C LEU A 422 12.15 36.28 1.94
N ILE A 423 11.06 36.57 2.66
CA ILE A 423 10.94 37.79 3.46
C ILE A 423 11.79 37.64 4.73
N PRO A 424 12.88 38.40 4.91
CA PRO A 424 13.69 38.34 6.12
C PRO A 424 12.84 38.69 7.34
N TYR A 425 13.01 37.96 8.45
CA TYR A 425 12.33 38.19 9.73
C TYR A 425 12.43 39.64 10.25
N LYS A 426 13.37 40.45 9.74
CA LYS A 426 13.50 41.87 10.07
C LYS A 426 12.32 42.72 9.58
N ASP A 427 11.59 42.29 8.56
CA ASP A 427 10.55 43.12 7.91
C ASP A 427 9.13 42.81 8.42
N ILE A 428 8.98 41.86 9.36
CA ILE A 428 7.69 41.48 9.97
C ILE A 428 7.39 42.29 11.24
N LYS A 429 8.33 43.14 11.68
CA LYS A 429 8.13 44.14 12.75
C LYS A 429 8.28 45.56 12.18
N SER A 430 7.28 45.98 11.42
CA SER A 430 6.97 47.40 11.23
C SER A 430 5.49 47.62 11.51
#